data_AF-A0AAW9MWD3-F1
#
_entry.id   AF-A0AAW9MWD3-F1
#
_cell.length_a   1.000
_cell.length_b   1.000
_cell.length_c   1.000
_cell.angle_alpha   90.00
_cell.angle_beta   90.00
_cell.angle_gamma   90.00
#
_symmetry.space_group_name_H-M   'P 1'
#
loop_
_entity.id
_entity.type
_entity.pdbx_description
1 polymer ?
#
loop_
_entity_poly.entity_id
_entity_poly.type
_entity_poly.pdbx_seq_one_letter_code
_entity_poly.pdbx_strand_id
1 'polypeptide(L)'
;MDLGIKSITLRFDDNQLGYLQPVQGDTRSRGFLVEMVSTDGEVLEASSVYECRLYGVNSNYPDKTFYTVATVEDGRYKVYLSTDMVSKAGTLKLQIALYKGSEELIQSEVKEVEVTESMANGGSIGKDLVVDFTKLEKALERVDAQEKAYKDSLQKQEAIRVDVTNKQKQVSTDTTAVKKIRTDMEGVMAAEASRVSAEKARQSQESIRLSRESTRIDQECARQSNEITRDSQEKQRVEAEKKRVSAETLRVSAESTRSSQENTRQNEESKRKSAESTRVSAENTRESQENARQSQETQRVEVEKKRKSTFESWDKTMQGVIPNATSSTAGVVKVIGTEKESAPYTVPSVDNLNITKETLSKSIENRAEKVHKHTIEDVTNLQNKLEDTASKEHRHKCTEIDIETQSSAAEHYFTMYLNDVIDLMVDDIHDNKSAIENTASKDHTHDSIKANLSGATKDLKFVITSKATYTGMTKGPSTLYFVQE
;
A
#
# COMPACT_ATOMS: atom_id res chain seq x y z
N MET A 1 -124.43 -57.68 -50.88
CA MET A 1 -123.19 -58.34 -51.35
C MET A 1 -122.21 -58.23 -50.20
N ASP A 2 -122.10 -59.28 -49.41
CA ASP A 2 -121.27 -59.32 -48.19
C ASP A 2 -119.80 -59.53 -48.58
N LEU A 3 -119.18 -58.48 -49.10
CA LEU A 3 -117.82 -58.49 -49.61
C LEU A 3 -116.83 -58.46 -48.45
N GLY A 4 -116.54 -59.62 -47.85
CA GLY A 4 -115.48 -59.78 -46.85
C GLY A 4 -115.86 -60.49 -45.55
N ILE A 5 -117.07 -61.07 -45.47
CA ILE A 5 -117.51 -61.86 -44.31
C ILE A 5 -117.09 -63.31 -44.49
N LYS A 6 -116.47 -63.87 -43.44
CA LYS A 6 -116.01 -65.25 -43.44
C LYS A 6 -116.89 -66.11 -42.53
N SER A 7 -117.47 -67.17 -43.10
CA SER A 7 -118.22 -68.16 -42.31
C SER A 7 -117.26 -68.99 -41.47
N ILE A 8 -117.51 -69.05 -40.17
CA ILE A 8 -116.75 -69.88 -39.23
C ILE A 8 -117.71 -70.67 -38.35
N THR A 9 -117.31 -71.88 -37.99
CA THR A 9 -117.97 -72.67 -36.95
C THR A 9 -117.11 -72.55 -35.70
N LEU A 10 -117.65 -71.99 -34.63
CA LEU A 10 -116.95 -71.86 -33.35
C LEU A 10 -117.38 -73.01 -32.45
N ARG A 11 -116.43 -73.90 -32.14
CA ARG A 11 -116.61 -74.94 -31.14
C ARG A 11 -115.90 -74.55 -29.87
N PHE A 12 -116.47 -74.89 -28.73
CA PHE A 12 -115.95 -74.46 -27.44
C PHE A 12 -114.73 -75.24 -26.96
N ASP A 13 -114.37 -76.33 -27.65
CA ASP A 13 -113.18 -77.14 -27.41
C ASP A 13 -111.98 -76.76 -28.30
N ASP A 14 -112.20 -76.29 -29.54
CA ASP A 14 -111.14 -75.82 -30.44
C ASP A 14 -110.94 -74.29 -30.45
N ASN A 15 -112.02 -73.54 -30.20
CA ASN A 15 -112.11 -72.11 -29.88
C ASN A 15 -111.34 -71.14 -30.80
N GLN A 16 -110.95 -71.57 -32.00
CA GLN A 16 -110.11 -70.78 -32.90
C GLN A 16 -110.93 -69.93 -33.86
N LEU A 17 -110.58 -68.64 -33.97
CA LEU A 17 -111.11 -67.78 -35.01
C LEU A 17 -110.42 -68.05 -36.36
N GLY A 18 -111.21 -68.05 -37.43
CA GLY A 18 -110.71 -68.17 -38.79
C GLY A 18 -109.82 -66.98 -39.20
N TYR A 19 -108.92 -67.21 -40.16
CA TYR A 19 -108.02 -66.16 -40.67
C TYR A 19 -108.78 -65.04 -41.40
N LEU A 20 -108.47 -63.78 -41.10
CA LEU A 20 -109.01 -62.56 -41.72
C LEU A 20 -107.84 -61.63 -42.09
N GLN A 21 -107.95 -60.80 -43.14
CA GLN A 21 -106.88 -59.86 -43.55
C GLN A 21 -107.37 -58.41 -43.61
N PRO A 22 -107.53 -57.71 -42.48
CA PRO A 22 -107.98 -56.32 -42.47
C PRO A 22 -106.97 -55.33 -43.09
N VAL A 23 -107.50 -54.27 -43.70
CA VAL A 23 -106.74 -53.12 -44.21
C VAL A 23 -107.12 -51.89 -43.41
N GLN A 24 -106.16 -51.00 -43.16
CA GLN A 24 -106.37 -49.78 -42.39
C GLN A 24 -107.48 -48.91 -43.00
N GLY A 25 -108.51 -48.61 -42.20
CA GLY A 25 -109.67 -47.82 -42.60
C GLY A 25 -110.84 -48.61 -43.19
N ASP A 26 -110.77 -49.95 -43.24
CA ASP A 26 -111.92 -50.79 -43.59
C ASP A 26 -113.13 -50.46 -42.70
N THR A 27 -114.31 -50.25 -43.31
CA THR A 27 -115.53 -49.89 -42.57
C THR A 27 -116.64 -50.87 -42.90
N ARG A 28 -117.00 -51.73 -41.94
CA ARG A 28 -118.13 -52.69 -42.02
C ARG A 28 -118.11 -53.59 -43.27
N SER A 29 -116.94 -53.88 -43.82
CA SER A 29 -116.76 -54.77 -44.98
C SER A 29 -116.27 -56.16 -44.57
N ARG A 30 -115.47 -56.27 -43.51
CA ARG A 30 -114.86 -57.52 -43.06
C ARG A 30 -115.39 -57.97 -41.71
N GLY A 31 -115.59 -59.27 -41.54
CA GLY A 31 -116.22 -59.83 -40.35
C GLY A 31 -116.37 -61.34 -40.37
N PHE A 32 -117.11 -61.87 -39.41
CA PHE A 32 -117.40 -63.29 -39.27
C PHE A 32 -118.91 -63.55 -39.31
N LEU A 33 -119.28 -64.66 -39.93
CA LEU A 33 -120.60 -65.27 -39.81
C LEU A 33 -120.42 -66.54 -38.98
N VAL A 34 -120.82 -66.47 -37.71
CA VAL A 34 -120.46 -67.44 -36.68
C VAL A 34 -121.61 -68.40 -36.45
N GLU A 35 -121.36 -69.68 -36.70
CA GLU A 35 -122.18 -70.80 -36.28
C GLU A 35 -121.62 -71.37 -34.98
N MET A 36 -122.42 -71.41 -33.92
CA MET A 36 -122.00 -71.90 -32.61
C MET A 36 -122.35 -73.37 -32.49
N VAL A 37 -121.42 -74.20 -32.00
CA VAL A 37 -121.65 -75.64 -31.84
C VAL A 37 -121.26 -76.06 -30.42
N SER A 38 -122.13 -76.82 -29.76
CA SER A 38 -121.90 -77.39 -28.43
C SER A 38 -120.77 -78.43 -28.45
N THR A 39 -120.19 -78.77 -27.29
CA THR A 39 -119.15 -79.80 -27.14
C THR A 39 -119.59 -81.17 -27.68
N ASP A 40 -120.90 -81.44 -27.67
CA ASP A 40 -121.48 -82.70 -28.19
C ASP A 40 -121.75 -82.67 -29.70
N GLY A 41 -121.39 -81.58 -30.40
CA GLY A 41 -121.52 -81.42 -31.85
C GLY A 41 -122.87 -80.88 -32.34
N GLU A 42 -123.78 -80.52 -31.43
CA GLU A 42 -125.07 -79.91 -31.78
C GLU A 42 -124.93 -78.42 -32.13
N VAL A 43 -125.56 -78.01 -33.24
CA VAL A 43 -125.59 -76.60 -33.67
C VAL A 43 -126.53 -75.81 -32.75
N LEU A 44 -126.01 -74.77 -32.11
CA LEU A 44 -126.76 -73.83 -31.31
C LEU A 44 -127.28 -72.72 -32.22
N GLU A 45 -128.58 -72.73 -32.53
CA GLU A 45 -129.17 -71.67 -33.35
C GLU A 45 -129.03 -70.31 -32.68
N ALA A 46 -128.58 -69.31 -33.46
CA ALA A 46 -128.45 -67.95 -32.96
C ALA A 46 -129.81 -67.38 -32.57
N SER A 47 -129.89 -66.83 -31.36
CA SER A 47 -131.12 -66.31 -30.76
C SER A 47 -130.88 -64.91 -30.21
N SER A 48 -131.89 -64.05 -30.26
CA SER A 48 -131.83 -62.70 -29.69
C SER A 48 -131.71 -62.67 -28.16
N VAL A 49 -131.80 -63.83 -27.49
CA VAL A 49 -131.58 -63.97 -26.04
C VAL A 49 -130.09 -63.85 -25.67
N TYR A 50 -129.19 -64.13 -26.62
CA TYR A 50 -127.74 -64.03 -26.42
C TYR A 50 -127.16 -62.89 -27.28
N GLU A 51 -126.19 -62.19 -26.73
CA GLU A 51 -125.49 -61.11 -27.42
C GLU A 51 -124.06 -61.58 -27.77
N CYS A 52 -123.79 -61.80 -29.05
CA CYS A 52 -122.46 -62.12 -29.53
C CYS A 52 -121.69 -60.83 -29.82
N ARG A 53 -120.50 -60.67 -29.26
CA ARG A 53 -119.61 -59.52 -29.45
C ARG A 53 -118.29 -59.95 -30.06
N LEU A 54 -117.77 -59.17 -31.00
CA LEU A 54 -116.39 -59.28 -31.47
C LEU A 54 -115.59 -58.16 -30.83
N TYR A 55 -114.61 -58.51 -30.01
CA TYR A 55 -113.65 -57.62 -29.39
C TYR A 55 -112.39 -57.48 -30.24
N GLY A 56 -111.76 -56.32 -30.18
CA GLY A 56 -110.54 -55.99 -30.89
C GLY A 56 -109.65 -55.00 -30.12
N VAL A 57 -108.36 -55.33 -29.99
CA VAL A 57 -107.32 -54.46 -29.43
C VAL A 57 -106.21 -54.27 -30.44
N ASN A 58 -106.00 -53.02 -30.89
CA ASN A 58 -104.95 -52.69 -31.85
C ASN A 58 -103.66 -52.33 -31.11
N SER A 59 -102.49 -52.79 -31.59
CA SER A 59 -101.19 -52.56 -30.96
C SER A 59 -100.81 -51.09 -30.81
N ASN A 60 -101.38 -50.20 -31.62
CA ASN A 60 -101.16 -48.74 -31.50
C ASN A 60 -101.96 -48.11 -30.34
N TYR A 61 -102.96 -48.82 -29.84
CA TYR A 61 -103.82 -48.40 -28.74
C TYR A 61 -103.97 -49.55 -27.73
N PRO A 62 -102.87 -49.99 -27.07
CA PRO A 62 -102.88 -51.18 -26.23
C PRO A 62 -103.87 -51.08 -25.04
N ASP A 63 -104.15 -49.86 -24.58
CA ASP A 63 -105.06 -49.59 -23.46
C ASP A 63 -106.54 -49.44 -23.89
N LYS A 64 -106.85 -49.60 -25.19
CA LYS A 64 -108.21 -49.44 -25.72
C LYS A 64 -108.72 -50.73 -26.35
N THR A 65 -109.83 -51.23 -25.81
CA THR A 65 -110.60 -52.33 -26.39
C THR A 65 -111.83 -51.79 -27.09
N PHE A 66 -112.02 -52.17 -28.36
CA PHE A 66 -113.21 -51.90 -29.13
C PHE A 66 -114.04 -53.17 -29.24
N TYR A 67 -115.36 -53.05 -29.39
CA TYR A 67 -116.20 -54.19 -29.71
C TYR A 67 -117.34 -53.81 -30.65
N THR A 68 -117.85 -54.82 -31.35
CA THR A 68 -119.05 -54.76 -32.18
C THR A 68 -120.01 -55.85 -31.77
N VAL A 69 -121.31 -55.54 -31.77
CA VAL A 69 -122.36 -56.51 -31.48
C VAL A 69 -122.82 -57.16 -32.78
N ALA A 70 -122.96 -58.49 -32.78
CA ALA A 70 -123.42 -59.26 -33.91
C ALA A 70 -124.93 -59.10 -34.14
N THR A 71 -125.36 -59.20 -35.39
CA THR A 71 -126.76 -59.33 -35.77
C THR A 71 -127.07 -60.77 -36.15
N VAL A 72 -128.27 -61.26 -35.84
CA VAL A 72 -128.69 -62.62 -36.22
C VAL A 72 -129.15 -62.63 -37.68
N GLU A 73 -128.54 -63.47 -38.52
CA GLU A 73 -128.90 -63.67 -39.93
C GLU A 73 -128.80 -65.17 -40.26
N ASP A 74 -129.89 -65.76 -40.78
CA ASP A 74 -130.01 -67.19 -41.12
C ASP A 74 -129.52 -68.14 -40.00
N GLY A 75 -129.98 -67.91 -38.76
CA GLY A 75 -129.63 -68.75 -37.60
C GLY A 75 -128.18 -68.64 -37.12
N ARG A 76 -127.40 -67.68 -37.63
CA ARG A 76 -125.99 -67.44 -37.26
C ARG A 76 -125.73 -66.00 -36.80
N TYR A 77 -124.66 -65.78 -36.05
CA TYR A 77 -124.25 -64.44 -35.60
C TYR A 77 -123.34 -63.78 -36.63
N LYS A 78 -123.78 -62.67 -37.23
CA LYS A 78 -123.01 -61.89 -38.19
C LYS A 78 -122.39 -60.68 -37.51
N VAL A 79 -121.07 -60.60 -37.47
CA VAL A 79 -120.32 -59.55 -36.77
C VAL A 79 -119.21 -58.96 -37.63
N TYR A 80 -119.05 -57.64 -37.59
CA TYR A 80 -118.05 -56.92 -38.39
C TYR A 80 -116.92 -56.38 -37.53
N LEU A 81 -115.73 -56.22 -38.11
CA LEU A 81 -114.70 -55.36 -37.52
C LEU A 81 -115.19 -53.90 -37.48
N SER A 82 -114.97 -53.20 -36.36
CA SER A 82 -115.23 -51.76 -36.31
C SER A 82 -114.13 -50.97 -37.00
N THR A 83 -114.46 -49.79 -37.51
CA THR A 83 -113.48 -48.85 -38.09
C THR A 83 -112.39 -48.49 -37.08
N ASP A 84 -112.71 -48.45 -35.79
CA ASP A 84 -111.74 -48.13 -34.73
C ASP A 84 -110.69 -49.24 -34.54
N MET A 85 -111.10 -50.51 -34.63
CA MET A 85 -110.19 -51.67 -34.54
C MET A 85 -109.11 -51.63 -35.63
N VAL A 86 -109.45 -51.11 -36.81
CA VAL A 86 -108.59 -51.05 -38.00
C VAL A 86 -108.17 -49.61 -38.36
N SER A 87 -108.24 -48.67 -37.42
CA SER A 87 -107.94 -47.25 -37.67
C SER A 87 -106.45 -46.95 -37.91
N LYS A 88 -105.56 -47.81 -37.41
CA LYS A 88 -104.11 -47.76 -37.61
C LYS A 88 -103.56 -49.11 -38.06
N ALA A 89 -102.58 -49.09 -38.94
CA ALA A 89 -101.83 -50.29 -39.35
C ALA A 89 -101.04 -50.87 -38.16
N GLY A 90 -101.04 -52.19 -38.01
CA GLY A 90 -100.40 -52.87 -36.88
C GLY A 90 -101.09 -54.19 -36.50
N THR A 91 -100.65 -54.82 -35.42
CA THR A 91 -101.22 -56.09 -34.94
C THR A 91 -102.57 -55.83 -34.24
N LEU A 92 -103.61 -56.53 -34.66
CA LEU A 92 -104.96 -56.50 -34.08
C LEU A 92 -105.27 -57.85 -33.44
N LYS A 93 -105.52 -57.85 -32.13
CA LYS A 93 -105.96 -59.03 -31.39
C LYS A 93 -107.48 -59.09 -31.39
N LEU A 94 -108.07 -60.19 -31.83
CA LEU A 94 -109.52 -60.39 -31.97
C LEU A 94 -110.02 -61.51 -31.05
N GLN A 95 -111.22 -61.34 -30.49
CA GLN A 95 -111.86 -62.36 -29.67
C GLN A 95 -113.39 -62.26 -29.80
N ILE A 96 -114.08 -63.38 -29.95
CA ILE A 96 -115.55 -63.40 -29.97
C ILE A 96 -116.04 -63.88 -28.61
N ALA A 97 -117.04 -63.22 -28.04
CA ALA A 97 -117.63 -63.57 -26.75
C ALA A 97 -119.15 -63.53 -26.82
N LEU A 98 -119.79 -64.52 -26.19
CA LEU A 98 -121.24 -64.64 -26.11
C LEU A 98 -121.72 -64.28 -24.70
N TYR A 99 -122.72 -63.42 -24.62
CA TYR A 99 -123.28 -62.92 -23.38
C TYR A 99 -124.75 -63.31 -23.24
N LYS A 100 -125.22 -63.43 -22.00
CA LYS A 100 -126.65 -63.46 -21.67
C LYS A 100 -126.91 -62.42 -20.58
N GLY A 101 -127.47 -61.28 -20.97
CA GLY A 101 -127.56 -60.12 -20.08
C GLY A 101 -126.18 -59.56 -19.76
N SER A 102 -125.83 -59.47 -18.47
CA SER A 102 -124.53 -58.98 -17.99
C SER A 102 -123.51 -60.07 -17.70
N GLU A 103 -123.87 -61.35 -17.85
CA GLU A 103 -122.97 -62.49 -17.63
C GLU A 103 -122.30 -62.89 -18.95
N GLU A 104 -120.96 -62.98 -18.92
CA GLU A 104 -120.18 -63.53 -20.04
C GLU A 104 -120.25 -65.05 -19.95
N LEU A 105 -120.88 -65.70 -20.93
CA LEU A 105 -121.06 -67.14 -20.91
C LEU A 105 -119.81 -67.86 -21.39
N ILE A 106 -119.29 -67.43 -22.54
CA ILE A 106 -118.19 -68.11 -23.20
C ILE A 106 -117.46 -67.18 -24.18
N GLN A 107 -116.16 -67.37 -24.32
CA GLN A 107 -115.29 -66.57 -25.17
C GLN A 107 -114.40 -67.46 -26.04
N SER A 108 -114.03 -66.96 -27.21
CA SER A 108 -113.06 -67.58 -28.12
C SER A 108 -111.61 -67.42 -27.62
N GLU A 109 -110.69 -68.19 -28.19
CA GLU A 109 -109.26 -67.87 -28.07
C GLU A 109 -108.97 -66.53 -28.76
N VAL A 110 -107.99 -65.78 -28.27
CA VAL A 110 -107.55 -64.52 -28.88
C VAL A 110 -106.77 -64.84 -30.16
N LYS A 111 -107.25 -64.31 -31.29
CA LYS A 111 -106.59 -64.44 -32.58
C LYS A 111 -105.87 -63.15 -32.95
N GLU A 112 -104.56 -63.23 -33.16
CA GLU A 112 -103.80 -62.10 -33.70
C GLU A 112 -103.89 -62.08 -35.23
N VAL A 113 -104.19 -60.90 -35.75
CA VAL A 113 -104.36 -60.62 -37.17
C VAL A 113 -103.63 -59.32 -37.50
N GLU A 114 -102.95 -59.26 -38.64
CA GLU A 114 -102.22 -58.07 -39.07
C GLU A 114 -103.14 -57.13 -39.87
N VAL A 115 -103.24 -55.86 -39.43
CA VAL A 115 -103.90 -54.78 -40.17
C VAL A 115 -102.88 -54.12 -41.08
N THR A 116 -103.04 -54.33 -42.37
CA THR A 116 -102.13 -53.77 -43.39
C THR A 116 -102.37 -52.27 -43.60
N GLU A 117 -101.32 -51.50 -43.86
CA GLU A 117 -101.40 -50.05 -44.08
C GLU A 117 -102.10 -49.71 -45.40
N SER A 118 -102.92 -48.65 -45.39
CA SER A 118 -103.64 -48.16 -46.57
C SER A 118 -102.93 -46.95 -47.17
N MET A 119 -102.62 -46.99 -48.47
CA MET A 119 -102.05 -45.83 -49.19
C MET A 119 -102.97 -44.61 -49.19
N ALA A 120 -104.28 -44.78 -48.96
CA ALA A 120 -105.23 -43.69 -48.92
C ALA A 120 -105.20 -42.88 -47.61
N ASN A 121 -104.58 -43.40 -46.54
CA ASN A 121 -104.72 -42.85 -45.18
C ASN A 121 -103.39 -42.63 -44.41
N GLY A 122 -102.23 -42.69 -45.10
CA GLY A 122 -100.90 -42.85 -44.46
C GLY A 122 -99.78 -41.85 -44.84
N GLY A 123 -100.06 -40.66 -45.39
CA GLY A 123 -99.02 -39.66 -45.64
C GLY A 123 -98.71 -38.79 -44.41
N SER A 124 -97.52 -38.88 -43.82
CA SER A 124 -97.10 -38.01 -42.70
C SER A 124 -96.55 -36.66 -43.20
N ILE A 125 -97.15 -35.54 -42.76
CA ILE A 125 -96.67 -34.17 -42.99
C ILE A 125 -95.84 -33.73 -41.76
N GLY A 126 -94.60 -33.27 -41.97
CA GLY A 126 -93.62 -32.95 -40.90
C GLY A 126 -94.01 -31.76 -40.01
N LYS A 127 -93.44 -31.70 -38.80
CA LYS A 127 -93.63 -30.63 -37.80
C LYS A 127 -92.81 -29.38 -38.16
N ASP A 128 -93.42 -28.19 -38.05
CA ASP A 128 -92.79 -26.88 -38.26
C ASP A 128 -91.76 -26.51 -37.16
N LEU A 129 -90.59 -25.96 -37.54
CA LEU A 129 -89.56 -25.41 -36.65
C LEU A 129 -89.68 -23.88 -36.56
N VAL A 130 -89.91 -23.33 -35.37
CA VAL A 130 -89.74 -21.88 -35.09
C VAL A 130 -88.28 -21.63 -34.68
N VAL A 131 -87.57 -20.75 -35.40
CA VAL A 131 -86.15 -20.43 -35.16
C VAL A 131 -86.01 -19.17 -34.29
N ASP A 132 -85.30 -19.27 -33.15
CA ASP A 132 -85.01 -18.15 -32.23
C ASP A 132 -83.69 -17.46 -32.60
N PHE A 133 -83.77 -16.26 -33.20
CA PHE A 133 -82.61 -15.48 -33.67
C PHE A 133 -81.83 -14.76 -32.57
N THR A 134 -82.35 -14.65 -31.34
CA THR A 134 -81.66 -13.92 -30.24
C THR A 134 -80.38 -14.63 -29.78
N LYS A 135 -80.32 -15.95 -29.93
CA LYS A 135 -79.11 -16.75 -29.65
C LYS A 135 -78.01 -16.50 -30.68
N LEU A 136 -78.39 -16.24 -31.93
CA LEU A 136 -77.46 -15.95 -33.01
C LEU A 136 -76.84 -14.55 -32.84
N GLU A 137 -77.66 -13.56 -32.48
CA GLU A 137 -77.20 -12.19 -32.21
C GLU A 137 -76.18 -12.14 -31.05
N LYS A 138 -76.48 -12.81 -29.93
CA LYS A 138 -75.53 -12.95 -28.80
C LYS A 138 -74.25 -13.70 -29.17
N ALA A 139 -74.32 -14.63 -30.13
CA ALA A 139 -73.13 -15.32 -30.63
C ALA A 139 -72.26 -14.37 -31.48
N LEU A 140 -72.89 -13.53 -32.30
CA LEU A 140 -72.20 -12.54 -33.12
C LEU A 140 -71.48 -11.49 -32.26
N GLU A 141 -72.15 -10.96 -31.24
CA GLU A 141 -71.54 -10.00 -30.30
C GLU A 141 -70.29 -10.57 -29.59
N ARG A 142 -70.31 -11.87 -29.26
CA ARG A 142 -69.15 -12.55 -28.67
C ARG A 142 -68.00 -12.66 -29.65
N VAL A 143 -68.28 -12.93 -30.92
CA VAL A 143 -67.26 -12.99 -31.98
C VAL A 143 -66.64 -11.62 -32.20
N ASP A 144 -67.45 -10.55 -32.26
CA ASP A 144 -66.95 -9.18 -32.39
C ASP A 144 -66.06 -8.78 -31.20
N ALA A 145 -66.46 -9.15 -29.98
CA ALA A 145 -65.66 -8.93 -28.78
C ALA A 145 -64.34 -9.71 -28.82
N GLN A 146 -64.35 -10.96 -29.32
CA GLN A 146 -63.14 -11.76 -29.51
C GLN A 146 -62.22 -11.16 -30.59
N GLU A 147 -62.77 -10.69 -31.70
CA GLU A 147 -61.99 -10.05 -32.77
C GLU A 147 -61.31 -8.77 -32.24
N LYS A 148 -62.04 -7.95 -31.47
CA LYS A 148 -61.47 -6.77 -30.83
C LYS A 148 -60.34 -7.13 -29.86
N ALA A 149 -60.56 -8.10 -28.97
CA ALA A 149 -59.54 -8.55 -28.02
C ALA A 149 -58.30 -9.10 -28.72
N TYR A 150 -58.48 -9.81 -29.84
CA TYR A 150 -57.38 -10.31 -30.66
C TYR A 150 -56.58 -9.16 -31.29
N LYS A 151 -57.25 -8.15 -31.87
CA LYS A 151 -56.59 -6.96 -32.42
C LYS A 151 -55.81 -6.18 -31.36
N ASP A 152 -56.38 -6.01 -30.17
CA ASP A 152 -55.70 -5.35 -29.04
C ASP A 152 -54.45 -6.14 -28.58
N SER A 153 -54.54 -7.47 -28.56
CA SER A 153 -53.41 -8.35 -28.26
C SER A 153 -52.30 -8.24 -29.31
N LEU A 154 -52.65 -8.21 -30.60
CA LEU A 154 -51.71 -8.05 -31.70
C LEU A 154 -50.98 -6.69 -31.61
N GLN A 155 -51.68 -5.61 -31.28
CA GLN A 155 -51.06 -4.30 -31.07
C GLN A 155 -50.07 -4.32 -29.89
N LYS A 156 -50.42 -4.98 -28.77
CA LYS A 156 -49.51 -5.15 -27.63
C LYS A 156 -48.28 -5.97 -28.01
N GLN A 157 -48.45 -7.03 -28.80
CA GLN A 157 -47.35 -7.86 -29.27
C GLN A 157 -46.37 -7.06 -30.15
N GLU A 158 -46.88 -6.22 -31.04
CA GLU A 158 -46.04 -5.36 -31.87
C GLU A 158 -45.30 -4.30 -31.04
N ALA A 159 -45.97 -3.70 -30.05
CA ALA A 159 -45.32 -2.77 -29.11
C ALA A 159 -44.16 -3.43 -28.34
N ILE A 160 -44.37 -4.67 -27.84
CA ILE A 160 -43.32 -5.47 -27.18
C ILE A 160 -42.17 -5.75 -28.15
N ARG A 161 -42.47 -6.09 -29.40
CA ARG A 161 -41.46 -6.39 -30.42
C ARG A 161 -40.56 -5.18 -30.69
N VAL A 162 -41.14 -3.99 -30.81
CA VAL A 162 -40.40 -2.74 -31.00
C VAL A 162 -39.52 -2.44 -29.77
N ASP A 163 -40.05 -2.58 -28.56
CA ASP A 163 -39.28 -2.38 -27.32
C ASP A 163 -38.09 -3.35 -27.21
N VAL A 164 -38.31 -4.63 -27.47
CA VAL A 164 -37.24 -5.66 -27.48
C VAL A 164 -36.16 -5.31 -28.50
N THR A 165 -36.56 -4.87 -29.71
CA THR A 165 -35.61 -4.47 -30.75
C THR A 165 -34.76 -3.27 -30.33
N ASN A 166 -35.37 -2.27 -29.68
CA ASN A 166 -34.66 -1.11 -29.18
C ASN A 166 -33.70 -1.48 -28.03
N LYS A 167 -34.13 -2.33 -27.10
CA LYS A 167 -33.28 -2.86 -26.03
C LYS A 167 -32.09 -3.67 -26.58
N GLN A 168 -32.30 -4.48 -27.61
CA GLN A 168 -31.20 -5.20 -28.29
C GLN A 168 -30.17 -4.24 -28.90
N LYS A 169 -30.62 -3.16 -29.55
CA LYS A 169 -29.71 -2.12 -30.06
C LYS A 169 -28.92 -1.46 -28.92
N GLN A 170 -29.59 -1.14 -27.81
CA GLN A 170 -28.93 -0.55 -26.65
C GLN A 170 -27.87 -1.49 -26.06
N VAL A 171 -28.22 -2.77 -25.84
CA VAL A 171 -27.29 -3.78 -25.33
C VAL A 171 -26.08 -3.96 -26.24
N SER A 172 -26.25 -3.89 -27.56
CA SER A 172 -25.12 -3.94 -28.51
C SER A 172 -24.19 -2.74 -28.36
N THR A 173 -24.75 -1.54 -28.17
CA THR A 173 -23.98 -0.31 -27.92
C THR A 173 -23.22 -0.40 -26.61
N ASP A 174 -23.90 -0.78 -25.53
CA ASP A 174 -23.32 -0.91 -24.19
C ASP A 174 -22.21 -1.97 -24.17
N THR A 175 -22.42 -3.09 -24.85
CA THR A 175 -21.40 -4.15 -25.00
C THR A 175 -20.13 -3.62 -25.66
N THR A 176 -20.28 -2.76 -26.68
CA THR A 176 -19.15 -2.15 -27.38
C THR A 176 -18.42 -1.15 -26.48
N ALA A 177 -19.16 -0.33 -25.74
CA ALA A 177 -18.60 0.61 -24.78
C ALA A 177 -17.81 -0.10 -23.66
N VAL A 178 -18.37 -1.17 -23.09
CA VAL A 178 -17.71 -1.96 -22.04
C VAL A 178 -16.44 -2.63 -22.55
N LYS A 179 -16.44 -3.16 -23.78
CA LYS A 179 -15.22 -3.71 -24.39
C LYS A 179 -14.12 -2.66 -24.53
N LYS A 180 -14.47 -1.44 -24.95
CA LYS A 180 -13.52 -0.33 -25.04
C LYS A 180 -12.95 0.05 -23.68
N ILE A 181 -13.81 0.17 -22.66
CA ILE A 181 -13.39 0.47 -21.29
C ILE A 181 -12.39 -0.58 -20.80
N ARG A 182 -12.66 -1.86 -21.06
CA ARG A 182 -11.75 -2.95 -20.70
C ARG A 182 -10.38 -2.80 -21.37
N THR A 183 -10.32 -2.56 -22.67
CA THR A 183 -9.05 -2.41 -23.37
C THR A 183 -8.28 -1.17 -22.90
N ASP A 184 -8.99 -0.07 -22.62
CA ASP A 184 -8.37 1.15 -22.09
C ASP A 184 -7.79 0.88 -20.68
N MET A 185 -8.52 0.15 -19.84
CA MET A 185 -8.07 -0.25 -18.51
C MET A 185 -6.83 -1.17 -18.55
N GLU A 186 -6.81 -2.15 -19.46
CA GLU A 186 -5.65 -3.01 -19.68
C GLU A 186 -4.40 -2.17 -20.06
N GLY A 187 -4.59 -1.12 -20.87
CA GLY A 187 -3.54 -0.16 -21.20
C GLY A 187 -3.06 0.66 -19.99
N VAL A 188 -3.97 1.15 -19.16
CA VAL A 188 -3.65 1.88 -17.92
C VAL A 188 -2.86 0.99 -16.95
N MET A 189 -3.29 -0.26 -16.76
CA MET A 189 -2.59 -1.21 -15.89
C MET A 189 -1.17 -1.51 -16.37
N ALA A 190 -0.97 -1.66 -17.68
CA ALA A 190 0.36 -1.88 -18.25
C ALA A 190 1.28 -0.64 -18.09
N ALA A 191 0.73 0.56 -18.28
CA ALA A 191 1.45 1.80 -18.05
C ALA A 191 1.82 1.96 -16.56
N GLU A 192 0.91 1.64 -15.65
CA GLU A 192 1.14 1.73 -14.21
C GLU A 192 2.17 0.71 -13.73
N ALA A 193 2.12 -0.54 -14.23
CA ALA A 193 3.15 -1.54 -13.94
C ALA A 193 4.55 -1.09 -14.41
N SER A 194 4.63 -0.41 -15.55
CA SER A 194 5.87 0.17 -16.08
C SER A 194 6.36 1.33 -15.21
N ARG A 195 5.46 2.24 -14.79
CA ARG A 195 5.76 3.36 -13.89
C ARG A 195 6.29 2.86 -12.54
N VAL A 196 5.63 1.87 -11.93
CA VAL A 196 6.05 1.27 -10.65
C VAL A 196 7.43 0.62 -10.77
N SER A 197 7.71 -0.07 -11.88
CA SER A 197 9.02 -0.69 -12.12
C SER A 197 10.12 0.36 -12.27
N ALA A 198 9.86 1.45 -13.00
CA ALA A 198 10.78 2.57 -13.13
C ALA A 198 11.04 3.27 -11.79
N GLU A 199 9.99 3.42 -10.96
CA GLU A 199 10.11 4.04 -9.65
C GLU A 199 10.92 3.19 -8.67
N LYS A 200 10.74 1.86 -8.67
CA LYS A 200 11.61 0.94 -7.91
C LYS A 200 13.07 1.04 -8.33
N ALA A 201 13.33 1.15 -9.63
CA ALA A 201 14.70 1.35 -10.13
C ALA A 201 15.27 2.70 -9.68
N ARG A 202 14.48 3.79 -9.72
CA ARG A 202 14.87 5.11 -9.23
C ARG A 202 15.21 5.07 -7.73
N GLN A 203 14.38 4.44 -6.92
CA GLN A 203 14.61 4.27 -5.48
C GLN A 203 15.91 3.51 -5.20
N SER A 204 16.17 2.41 -5.91
CA SER A 204 17.42 1.65 -5.76
C SER A 204 18.65 2.49 -6.11
N GLN A 205 18.60 3.27 -7.21
CA GLN A 205 19.69 4.18 -7.57
C GLN A 205 19.89 5.28 -6.53
N GLU A 206 18.81 5.80 -5.94
CA GLU A 206 18.89 6.82 -4.91
C GLU A 206 19.51 6.28 -3.62
N SER A 207 19.18 5.05 -3.21
CA SER A 207 19.85 4.40 -2.08
C SER A 207 21.35 4.23 -2.33
N ILE A 208 21.75 3.88 -3.56
CA ILE A 208 23.17 3.78 -3.94
C ILE A 208 23.84 5.16 -3.90
N ARG A 209 23.17 6.20 -4.42
CA ARG A 209 23.67 7.59 -4.38
C ARG A 209 23.93 8.04 -2.95
N LEU A 210 22.98 7.81 -2.05
CA LEU A 210 23.08 8.15 -0.63
C LEU A 210 24.24 7.41 0.05
N SER A 211 24.40 6.11 -0.21
CA SER A 211 25.52 5.33 0.35
C SER A 211 26.89 5.84 -0.12
N ARG A 212 27.02 6.19 -1.40
CA ARG A 212 28.24 6.80 -1.95
C ARG A 212 28.51 8.17 -1.31
N GLU A 213 27.46 8.97 -1.12
CA GLU A 213 27.59 10.29 -0.53
C GLU A 213 28.01 10.23 0.94
N SER A 214 27.45 9.29 1.71
CA SER A 214 27.91 9.01 3.08
C SER A 214 29.39 8.60 3.10
N THR A 215 29.82 7.73 2.19
CA THR A 215 31.25 7.35 2.08
C THR A 215 32.14 8.55 1.74
N ARG A 216 31.68 9.44 0.84
CA ARG A 216 32.41 10.66 0.48
C ARG A 216 32.55 11.61 1.67
N ILE A 217 31.50 11.75 2.48
CA ILE A 217 31.51 12.57 3.70
C ILE A 217 32.51 12.00 4.71
N ASP A 218 32.51 10.69 4.95
CA ASP A 218 33.45 10.05 5.88
C ASP A 218 34.91 10.25 5.46
N GLN A 219 35.18 10.09 4.16
CA GLN A 219 36.51 10.35 3.58
C GLN A 219 36.93 11.81 3.75
N GLU A 220 36.00 12.75 3.56
CA GLU A 220 36.28 14.18 3.71
C GLU A 220 36.50 14.57 5.18
N CYS A 221 35.73 14.01 6.12
CA CYS A 221 36.01 14.19 7.55
C CYS A 221 37.37 13.61 7.95
N ALA A 222 37.75 12.43 7.42
CA ALA A 222 39.08 11.86 7.65
C ALA A 222 40.19 12.75 7.08
N ARG A 223 40.01 13.29 5.88
CA ARG A 223 40.95 14.23 5.25
C ARG A 223 41.13 15.49 6.10
N GLN A 224 40.03 16.07 6.59
CA GLN A 224 40.07 17.25 7.46
C GLN A 224 40.79 16.97 8.79
N SER A 225 40.53 15.82 9.42
CA SER A 225 41.22 15.42 10.66
C SER A 225 42.73 15.24 10.46
N ASN A 226 43.13 14.61 9.34
CA ASN A 226 44.53 14.47 8.98
C ASN A 226 45.19 15.84 8.74
N GLU A 227 44.47 16.76 8.10
CA GLU A 227 44.96 18.11 7.82
C GLU A 227 45.14 18.94 9.09
N ILE A 228 44.23 18.80 10.05
CA ILE A 228 44.36 19.39 11.40
C ILE A 228 45.62 18.87 12.10
N THR A 229 45.84 17.56 12.03
CA THR A 229 47.01 16.92 12.63
C THR A 229 48.30 17.41 11.98
N ARG A 230 48.33 17.51 10.64
CA ARG A 230 49.45 18.04 9.87
C ARG A 230 49.76 19.49 10.25
N ASP A 231 48.75 20.36 10.34
CA ASP A 231 48.93 21.76 10.73
C ASP A 231 49.47 21.90 12.17
N SER A 232 48.98 21.08 13.10
CA SER A 232 49.50 21.04 14.47
C SER A 232 50.97 20.62 14.52
N GLN A 233 51.35 19.58 13.77
CA GLN A 233 52.74 19.12 13.66
C GLN A 233 53.64 20.16 12.99
N GLU A 234 53.14 20.86 11.97
CA GLU A 234 53.83 21.96 11.30
C GLU A 234 54.15 23.09 12.28
N LYS A 235 53.16 23.53 13.07
CA LYS A 235 53.34 24.54 14.12
C LYS A 235 54.39 24.12 15.15
N GLN A 236 54.36 22.86 15.59
CA GLN A 236 55.37 22.34 16.50
C GLN A 236 56.77 22.33 15.88
N ARG A 237 56.91 21.94 14.61
CA ARG A 237 58.19 21.96 13.90
C ARG A 237 58.74 23.39 13.78
N VAL A 238 57.90 24.34 13.39
CA VAL A 238 58.29 25.76 13.30
C VAL A 238 58.78 26.29 14.64
N GLU A 239 58.10 25.95 15.74
CA GLU A 239 58.51 26.37 17.07
C GLU A 239 59.83 25.73 17.53
N ALA A 240 60.02 24.44 17.25
CA ALA A 240 61.29 23.76 17.50
C ALA A 240 62.44 24.40 16.69
N GLU A 241 62.18 24.76 15.43
CA GLU A 241 63.18 25.40 14.57
C GLU A 241 63.53 26.81 15.05
N LYS A 242 62.57 27.60 15.51
CA LYS A 242 62.84 28.90 16.16
C LYS A 242 63.76 28.75 17.38
N LYS A 243 63.52 27.74 18.22
CA LYS A 243 64.37 27.45 19.38
C LYS A 243 65.78 27.04 18.95
N ARG A 244 65.91 26.22 17.90
CA ARG A 244 67.21 25.81 17.32
C ARG A 244 67.99 27.03 16.81
N VAL A 245 67.35 27.91 16.05
CA VAL A 245 67.96 29.14 15.53
C VAL A 245 68.41 30.06 16.67
N SER A 246 67.60 30.22 17.71
CA SER A 246 67.96 31.02 18.89
C SER A 246 69.19 30.44 19.62
N ALA A 247 69.20 29.12 19.86
CA ALA A 247 70.34 28.45 20.49
C ALA A 247 71.62 28.56 19.65
N GLU A 248 71.51 28.44 18.33
CA GLU A 248 72.65 28.58 17.42
C GLU A 248 73.19 30.02 17.38
N THR A 249 72.30 31.01 17.44
CA THR A 249 72.68 32.43 17.53
C THR A 249 73.45 32.72 18.83
N LEU A 250 73.01 32.14 19.95
CA LEU A 250 73.73 32.24 21.23
C LEU A 250 75.09 31.54 21.17
N ARG A 251 75.16 30.36 20.54
CA ARG A 251 76.41 29.61 20.34
C ARG A 251 77.44 30.43 19.53
N VAL A 252 77.00 31.03 18.43
CA VAL A 252 77.85 31.91 17.59
C VAL A 252 78.35 33.11 18.40
N SER A 253 77.49 33.73 19.20
CA SER A 253 77.85 34.88 20.03
C SER A 253 78.87 34.51 21.12
N ALA A 254 78.69 33.35 21.77
CA ALA A 254 79.63 32.82 22.75
C ALA A 254 80.99 32.49 22.11
N GLU A 255 80.98 31.88 20.93
CA GLU A 255 82.20 31.55 20.18
C GLU A 255 82.96 32.81 19.75
N SER A 256 82.26 33.84 19.28
CA SER A 256 82.86 35.15 18.97
C SER A 256 83.51 35.78 20.20
N THR A 257 82.86 35.68 21.36
CA THR A 257 83.40 36.18 22.64
C THR A 257 84.66 35.41 23.04
N ARG A 258 84.63 34.07 22.94
CA ARG A 258 85.78 33.19 23.21
C ARG A 258 86.96 33.55 22.31
N SER A 259 86.73 33.73 21.01
CA SER A 259 87.75 34.13 20.05
C SER A 259 88.38 35.49 20.40
N SER A 260 87.56 36.47 20.80
CA SER A 260 88.08 37.78 21.25
C SER A 260 88.94 37.68 22.52
N GLN A 261 88.53 36.87 23.49
CA GLN A 261 89.29 36.63 24.72
C GLN A 261 90.62 35.91 24.43
N GLU A 262 90.60 34.92 23.52
CA GLU A 262 91.78 34.20 23.05
C GLU A 262 92.79 35.17 22.41
N ASN A 263 92.35 36.04 21.49
CA ASN A 263 93.19 37.07 20.88
C ASN A 263 93.80 38.02 21.93
N THR A 264 93.01 38.40 22.95
CA THR A 264 93.49 39.23 24.05
C THR A 264 94.59 38.51 24.84
N ARG A 265 94.40 37.23 25.16
CA ARG A 265 95.41 36.42 25.85
C ARG A 265 96.70 36.28 25.04
N GLN A 266 96.59 36.05 23.73
CA GLN A 266 97.75 35.97 22.83
C GLN A 266 98.54 37.29 22.78
N ASN A 267 97.84 38.43 22.78
CA ASN A 267 98.48 39.74 22.82
C ASN A 267 99.20 40.00 24.15
N GLU A 268 98.58 39.69 25.29
CA GLU A 268 99.22 39.82 26.61
C GLU A 268 100.41 38.88 26.77
N GLU A 269 100.31 37.64 26.26
CA GLU A 269 101.43 36.70 26.22
C GLU A 269 102.60 37.24 25.39
N SER A 270 102.31 37.86 24.25
CA SER A 270 103.33 38.48 23.39
C SER A 270 104.01 39.68 24.08
N LYS A 271 103.25 40.49 24.81
CA LYS A 271 103.81 41.58 25.66
C LYS A 271 104.70 41.01 26.77
N ARG A 272 104.27 39.95 27.46
CA ARG A 272 105.06 39.29 28.50
C ARG A 272 106.37 38.75 27.95
N LYS A 273 106.35 38.04 26.81
CA LYS A 273 107.56 37.56 26.13
C LYS A 273 108.51 38.71 25.78
N SER A 274 107.97 39.83 25.30
CA SER A 274 108.76 41.02 24.97
C SER A 274 109.41 41.64 26.21
N ALA A 275 108.64 41.78 27.31
CA ALA A 275 109.16 42.30 28.58
C ALA A 275 110.24 41.39 29.18
N GLU A 276 110.05 40.07 29.11
CA GLU A 276 111.03 39.08 29.58
C GLU A 276 112.32 39.11 28.75
N SER A 277 112.21 39.26 27.42
CA SER A 277 113.37 39.45 26.54
C SER A 277 114.16 40.71 26.92
N THR A 278 113.47 41.81 27.26
CA THR A 278 114.10 43.04 27.75
C THR A 278 114.77 42.82 29.11
N ARG A 279 114.12 42.10 30.05
CA ARG A 279 114.69 41.76 31.36
C ARG A 279 115.97 40.94 31.22
N VAL A 280 115.97 39.91 30.38
CA VAL A 280 117.16 39.08 30.09
C VAL A 280 118.27 39.93 29.50
N SER A 281 117.97 40.82 28.56
CA SER A 281 118.97 41.72 27.96
C SER A 281 119.57 42.69 29.00
N ALA A 282 118.75 43.23 29.89
CA ALA A 282 119.21 44.08 30.99
C ALA A 282 120.06 43.31 32.01
N GLU A 283 119.72 42.07 32.33
CA GLU A 283 120.49 41.23 33.25
C GLU A 283 121.84 40.82 32.65
N ASN A 284 121.89 40.46 31.36
CA ASN A 284 123.15 40.22 30.65
C ASN A 284 124.05 41.48 30.67
N THR A 285 123.45 42.67 30.55
CA THR A 285 124.18 43.94 30.66
C THR A 285 124.72 44.15 32.08
N ARG A 286 123.90 43.87 33.12
CA ARG A 286 124.33 43.93 34.53
C ARG A 286 125.47 42.96 34.81
N GLU A 287 125.37 41.73 34.34
CA GLU A 287 126.42 40.71 34.47
C GLU A 287 127.72 41.17 33.81
N SER A 288 127.64 41.73 32.59
CA SER A 288 128.82 42.30 31.92
C SER A 288 129.44 43.46 32.71
N GLN A 289 128.62 44.35 33.29
CA GLN A 289 129.11 45.46 34.12
C GLN A 289 129.73 44.96 35.45
N GLU A 290 129.14 43.94 36.05
CA GLU A 290 129.63 43.29 37.26
C GLU A 290 131.00 42.63 37.02
N ASN A 291 131.13 41.87 35.93
CA ASN A 291 132.40 41.27 35.52
C ASN A 291 133.47 42.34 35.26
N ALA A 292 133.09 43.46 34.63
CA ALA A 292 134.00 44.60 34.44
C ALA A 292 134.43 45.22 35.79
N ARG A 293 133.51 45.40 36.74
CA ARG A 293 133.81 45.89 38.10
C ARG A 293 134.73 44.94 38.85
N GLN A 294 134.47 43.63 38.80
CA GLN A 294 135.34 42.62 39.43
C GLN A 294 136.75 42.63 38.84
N SER A 295 136.88 42.81 37.53
CA SER A 295 138.19 42.97 36.87
C SER A 295 138.92 44.23 37.35
N GLN A 296 138.23 45.37 37.40
CA GLN A 296 138.78 46.63 37.92
C GLN A 296 139.17 46.52 39.40
N GLU A 297 138.35 45.86 40.21
CA GLU A 297 138.61 45.61 41.64
C GLU A 297 139.85 44.74 41.83
N THR A 298 139.97 43.67 41.04
CA THR A 298 141.16 42.81 41.02
C THR A 298 142.41 43.63 40.68
N GLN A 299 142.33 44.49 39.66
CA GLN A 299 143.43 45.40 39.30
C GLN A 299 143.75 46.38 40.44
N ARG A 300 142.75 46.98 41.09
CA ARG A 300 142.94 47.88 42.23
C ARG A 300 143.62 47.15 43.39
N VAL A 301 143.19 45.93 43.72
CA VAL A 301 143.81 45.09 44.76
C VAL A 301 145.26 44.79 44.42
N GLU A 302 145.59 44.49 43.17
CA GLU A 302 146.98 44.27 42.74
C GLU A 302 147.83 45.54 42.82
N VAL A 303 147.29 46.70 42.42
CA VAL A 303 147.94 48.00 42.60
C VAL A 303 148.17 48.29 44.09
N GLU A 304 147.19 48.03 44.94
CA GLU A 304 147.31 48.26 46.39
C GLU A 304 148.29 47.27 47.04
N LYS A 305 148.34 46.01 46.62
CA LYS A 305 149.39 45.06 47.02
C LYS A 305 150.77 45.59 46.66
N LYS A 306 150.95 46.12 45.44
CA LYS A 306 152.20 46.76 45.01
C LYS A 306 152.52 48.01 45.84
N ARG A 307 151.53 48.84 46.14
CA ARG A 307 151.71 50.02 47.01
C ARG A 307 152.14 49.60 48.40
N LYS A 308 151.48 48.59 48.98
CA LYS A 308 151.81 48.01 50.29
C LYS A 308 153.21 47.42 50.30
N SER A 309 153.60 46.63 49.31
CA SER A 309 154.95 46.07 49.24
C SER A 309 156.01 47.16 49.04
N THR A 310 155.73 48.20 48.26
CA THR A 310 156.61 49.37 48.13
C THR A 310 156.73 50.13 49.45
N PHE A 311 155.62 50.30 50.17
CA PHE A 311 155.59 50.92 51.49
C PHE A 311 156.35 50.08 52.54
N GLU A 312 156.16 48.77 52.57
CA GLU A 312 156.91 47.84 53.44
C GLU A 312 158.41 47.82 53.09
N SER A 313 158.76 47.90 51.80
CA SER A 313 160.14 48.04 51.34
C SER A 313 160.74 49.39 51.77
N TRP A 314 159.98 50.47 51.65
CA TRP A 314 160.38 51.79 52.11
C TRP A 314 160.53 51.84 53.64
N ASP A 315 159.61 51.24 54.40
CA ASP A 315 159.69 51.09 55.86
C ASP A 315 160.93 50.30 56.30
N LYS A 316 161.25 49.17 55.64
CA LYS A 316 162.51 48.44 55.86
C LYS A 316 163.75 49.26 55.51
N THR A 317 163.70 50.04 54.42
CA THR A 317 164.80 50.93 54.02
C THR A 317 164.99 52.05 55.05
N MET A 318 163.89 52.61 55.59
CA MET A 318 163.92 53.64 56.62
C MET A 318 164.39 53.08 57.98
N GLN A 319 163.98 51.86 58.36
CA GLN A 319 164.51 51.16 59.55
C GLN A 319 166.00 50.81 59.42
N GLY A 320 166.49 50.54 58.20
CA GLY A 320 167.91 50.27 57.93
C GLY A 320 168.81 51.51 57.89
N VAL A 321 168.27 52.70 57.59
CA VAL A 321 169.02 53.97 57.54
C VAL A 321 168.95 54.73 58.87
N ILE A 322 167.98 54.42 59.75
CA ILE A 322 167.80 55.12 61.03
C ILE A 322 167.45 54.12 62.15
N PRO A 323 168.41 53.70 63.00
CA PRO A 323 168.15 52.78 64.12
C PRO A 323 167.29 53.35 65.27
N ASN A 324 166.79 54.58 65.18
CA ASN A 324 166.11 55.22 66.31
C ASN A 324 165.23 56.43 65.91
N ALA A 325 164.26 56.23 65.01
CA ALA A 325 163.24 57.24 64.74
C ALA A 325 161.84 56.74 65.11
N THR A 326 161.41 57.06 66.33
CA THR A 326 160.00 57.21 66.64
C THR A 326 159.52 58.55 66.08
N SER A 327 158.60 58.50 65.12
CA SER A 327 157.78 59.64 64.70
C SER A 327 156.44 59.05 64.27
N SER A 328 155.42 59.04 65.16
CA SER A 328 154.44 60.11 65.32
C SER A 328 154.01 60.75 63.99
N THR A 329 152.94 60.17 63.45
CA THR A 329 151.77 60.85 62.86
C THR A 329 152.01 62.12 62.04
N ALA A 330 151.71 62.08 60.75
CA ALA A 330 151.07 63.18 60.03
C ALA A 330 150.44 62.72 58.70
N GLY A 331 149.21 63.15 58.41
CA GLY A 331 148.67 63.04 57.06
C GLY A 331 147.16 63.12 56.86
N VAL A 332 146.43 63.95 57.62
CA VAL A 332 145.08 64.39 57.22
C VAL A 332 145.24 65.30 56.01
N VAL A 333 144.57 64.97 54.90
CA VAL A 333 144.29 65.92 53.81
C VAL A 333 142.84 66.33 53.89
N LYS A 334 142.67 67.63 54.11
CA LYS A 334 141.42 68.38 54.09
C LYS A 334 141.06 68.66 52.62
N VAL A 335 139.87 68.28 52.19
CA VAL A 335 139.23 68.83 50.98
C VAL A 335 137.91 69.46 51.41
N ILE A 336 137.85 70.79 51.29
CA ILE A 336 136.63 71.60 51.39
C ILE A 336 136.21 71.96 49.97
N GLY A 337 134.91 71.89 49.71
CA GLY A 337 134.21 72.55 48.60
C GLY A 337 133.09 71.64 48.09
N THR A 338 131.84 72.07 47.88
CA THR A 338 131.19 73.39 47.94
C THR A 338 129.69 73.14 47.99
N GLU A 339 128.95 74.10 48.55
CA GLU A 339 127.51 74.09 48.77
C GLU A 339 126.65 74.25 47.49
N LYS A 340 125.33 74.01 47.67
CA LYS A 340 124.15 74.50 46.92
C LYS A 340 123.91 73.85 45.55
N GLU A 341 122.69 73.53 45.13
CA GLU A 341 121.47 74.33 45.19
C GLU A 341 120.19 73.47 45.29
N SER A 342 119.24 74.00 46.05
CA SER A 342 117.81 73.72 45.95
C SER A 342 117.17 74.65 44.92
N ALA A 343 116.19 74.18 44.14
CA ALA A 343 115.07 75.04 43.70
C ALA A 343 113.79 74.23 43.41
N PRO A 344 112.61 74.72 43.86
CA PRO A 344 111.28 74.13 43.67
C PRO A 344 110.61 74.66 42.39
N TYR A 345 109.61 73.95 41.84
CA TYR A 345 108.69 74.56 40.88
C TYR A 345 107.24 74.05 41.00
N THR A 346 106.35 75.00 40.78
CA THR A 346 104.95 75.17 41.16
C THR A 346 103.91 74.48 40.27
N VAL A 347 102.76 74.21 40.88
CA VAL A 347 101.48 73.77 40.29
C VAL A 347 100.85 74.89 39.45
N PRO A 348 100.21 74.59 38.29
CA PRO A 348 99.17 75.44 37.72
C PRO A 348 97.77 74.91 38.07
N SER A 349 97.04 75.72 38.84
CA SER A 349 95.58 75.91 38.75
C SER A 349 95.29 76.55 37.36
N VAL A 350 94.18 76.38 36.63
CA VAL A 350 92.75 76.32 36.97
C VAL A 350 91.99 75.76 35.74
N ASP A 351 90.77 75.27 35.98
CA ASP A 351 89.59 75.35 35.10
C ASP A 351 89.60 74.66 33.73
N ASN A 352 89.18 73.38 33.70
CA ASN A 352 88.50 72.84 32.52
C ASN A 352 87.57 71.63 32.78
N LEU A 353 86.97 71.51 33.96
CA LEU A 353 86.14 70.34 34.30
C LEU A 353 84.88 70.69 35.11
N ASN A 354 84.14 71.71 34.71
CA ASN A 354 82.79 71.93 35.24
C ASN A 354 81.71 71.55 34.22
N ILE A 355 81.71 70.27 33.82
CA ILE A 355 80.49 69.64 33.29
C ILE A 355 79.68 69.25 34.52
N THR A 356 78.71 70.08 34.89
CA THR A 356 77.87 69.86 36.05
C THR A 356 77.11 68.53 35.93
N LYS A 357 76.88 67.86 37.06
CA LYS A 357 76.09 66.62 37.17
C LYS A 357 74.72 66.73 36.49
N GLU A 358 74.14 67.92 36.45
CA GLU A 358 72.90 68.24 35.71
C GLU A 358 73.02 68.15 34.19
N THR A 359 74.20 68.46 33.62
CA THR A 359 74.44 68.37 32.18
C THR A 359 74.59 66.91 31.73
N LEU A 360 75.20 66.07 32.57
CA LEU A 360 75.25 64.62 32.33
C LEU A 360 73.87 63.97 32.49
N SER A 361 73.11 64.36 33.53
CA SER A 361 71.75 63.84 33.75
C SER A 361 70.81 64.21 32.61
N LYS A 362 70.83 65.47 32.12
CA LYS A 362 70.03 65.88 30.95
C LYS A 362 70.44 65.17 29.65
N SER A 363 71.71 64.83 29.48
CA SER A 363 72.20 64.08 28.31
C SER A 363 71.82 62.60 28.37
N ILE A 364 71.74 62.01 29.56
CA ILE A 364 71.29 60.62 29.79
C ILE A 364 69.76 60.52 29.67
N GLU A 365 69.00 61.47 30.22
CA GLU A 365 67.53 61.53 30.13
C GLU A 365 67.04 61.73 28.68
N ASN A 366 67.64 62.66 27.93
CA ASN A 366 67.28 62.88 26.51
C ASN A 366 67.67 61.72 25.58
N ARG A 367 68.60 60.83 25.98
CA ARG A 367 68.94 59.60 25.24
C ARG A 367 68.03 58.43 25.61
N ALA A 368 67.51 58.41 26.83
CA ALA A 368 66.55 57.40 27.29
C ALA A 368 65.12 57.65 26.74
N GLU A 369 64.75 58.90 26.49
CA GLU A 369 63.41 59.28 26.01
C GLU A 369 63.20 59.10 24.49
N LYS A 370 64.23 58.64 23.77
CA LYS A 370 64.17 58.30 22.34
C LYS A 370 63.90 56.81 22.08
N VAL A 371 63.23 56.13 23.02
CA VAL A 371 62.69 54.78 22.82
C VAL A 371 61.20 54.84 23.13
N HIS A 372 60.43 54.86 22.05
CA HIS A 372 58.98 54.68 21.98
C HIS A 372 58.46 53.73 23.07
N LYS A 373 57.63 54.26 23.98
CA LYS A 373 56.83 53.44 24.90
C LYS A 373 55.53 53.06 24.20
N HIS A 374 55.27 51.76 24.12
CA HIS A 374 53.93 51.25 23.86
C HIS A 374 53.16 51.24 25.18
N THR A 375 51.96 51.79 25.19
CA THR A 375 51.03 51.59 26.31
C THR A 375 50.57 50.15 26.31
N ILE A 376 50.22 49.59 27.49
CA ILE A 376 49.64 48.23 27.60
C ILE A 376 48.44 48.06 26.66
N GLU A 377 47.73 49.15 26.39
CA GLU A 377 46.63 49.26 25.45
C GLU A 377 47.00 48.86 24.00
N ASP A 378 48.22 49.15 23.53
CA ASP A 378 48.69 48.72 22.20
C ASP A 378 48.86 47.19 22.12
N VAL A 379 49.29 46.57 23.22
CA VAL A 379 49.42 45.10 23.32
C VAL A 379 48.05 44.46 23.48
N THR A 380 47.17 45.05 24.29
CA THR A 380 45.79 44.57 24.48
C THR A 380 44.98 44.64 23.18
N ASN A 381 45.15 45.69 22.37
CA ASN A 381 44.49 45.81 21.08
C ASN A 381 45.01 44.80 20.05
N LEU A 382 46.30 44.45 20.07
CA LEU A 382 46.84 43.35 19.27
C LEU A 382 46.36 41.99 19.76
N GLN A 383 46.24 41.79 21.07
CA GLN A 383 45.71 40.58 21.68
C GLN A 383 44.24 40.36 21.30
N ASN A 384 43.40 41.38 21.44
CA ASN A 384 41.99 41.35 21.06
C ASN A 384 41.81 41.12 19.56
N LYS A 385 42.67 41.71 18.72
CA LYS A 385 42.63 41.52 17.25
C LYS A 385 43.12 40.13 16.84
N LEU A 386 44.05 39.53 17.59
CA LEU A 386 44.49 38.15 17.39
C LEU A 386 43.42 37.16 17.87
N GLU A 387 42.75 37.43 18.99
CA GLU A 387 41.65 36.62 19.53
C GLU A 387 40.38 36.71 18.65
N ASP A 388 40.07 37.88 18.08
CA ASP A 388 39.00 38.08 17.09
C ASP A 388 39.29 37.40 15.74
N THR A 389 40.57 37.28 15.36
CA THR A 389 40.98 36.58 14.13
C THR A 389 41.06 35.07 14.35
N ALA A 390 41.45 34.62 15.55
CA ALA A 390 41.47 33.20 15.93
C ALA A 390 40.06 32.62 16.13
N SER A 391 39.08 33.45 16.49
CA SER A 391 37.69 33.03 16.75
C SER A 391 36.79 32.98 15.50
N LYS A 392 37.35 33.15 14.30
CA LYS A 392 36.59 33.07 13.03
C LYS A 392 36.67 31.74 12.30
N GLU A 393 37.21 30.69 12.91
CA GLU A 393 36.91 29.32 12.49
C GLU A 393 35.86 28.72 13.41
N HIS A 394 34.59 28.93 13.09
CA HIS A 394 33.58 28.00 13.56
C HIS A 394 33.81 26.70 12.79
N ARG A 395 34.32 25.69 13.50
CA ARG A 395 34.47 24.34 12.98
C ARG A 395 33.23 23.58 13.41
N HIS A 396 32.45 23.09 12.45
CA HIS A 396 31.47 22.07 12.72
C HIS A 396 32.22 20.84 13.25
N LYS A 397 31.84 20.34 14.43
CA LYS A 397 32.21 18.97 14.80
C LYS A 397 31.59 18.06 13.73
N CYS A 398 32.30 17.03 13.28
CA CYS A 398 31.75 16.04 12.34
C CYS A 398 30.51 15.29 12.94
N THR A 399 30.18 15.50 14.22
CA THR A 399 28.91 15.09 14.86
C THR A 399 27.72 16.03 14.57
N GLU A 400 27.94 17.23 14.05
CA GLU A 400 26.90 18.17 13.61
C GLU A 400 26.56 18.02 12.12
N ILE A 401 27.28 17.15 11.39
CA ILE A 401 26.82 16.60 10.11
C ILE A 401 25.89 15.44 10.44
N ASP A 402 24.75 15.81 11.00
CA ASP A 402 23.46 15.14 11.01
C ASP A 402 23.42 13.68 10.49
N ILE A 403 23.98 12.77 11.27
CA ILE A 403 23.70 11.33 11.15
C ILE A 403 22.37 11.01 11.86
N GLU A 404 21.90 11.89 12.76
CA GLU A 404 20.59 11.78 13.41
C GLU A 404 19.43 12.08 12.44
N THR A 405 19.57 12.97 11.45
CA THR A 405 18.53 13.13 10.42
C THR A 405 18.52 12.06 9.33
N GLN A 406 19.56 11.25 9.14
CA GLN A 406 19.51 10.14 8.16
C GLN A 406 18.87 8.87 8.73
N SER A 407 19.07 8.59 10.03
CA SER A 407 18.30 7.53 10.71
C SER A 407 16.82 7.91 10.80
N SER A 408 16.52 9.17 11.12
CA SER A 408 15.12 9.64 11.16
C SER A 408 14.51 9.75 9.77
N ALA A 409 15.26 10.10 8.71
CA ALA A 409 14.74 10.11 7.34
C ALA A 409 14.46 8.69 6.81
N ALA A 410 15.28 7.70 7.14
CA ALA A 410 15.02 6.30 6.79
C ALA A 410 13.82 5.73 7.57
N GLU A 411 13.71 6.03 8.87
CA GLU A 411 12.52 5.68 9.67
C GLU A 411 11.28 6.45 9.22
N HIS A 412 11.39 7.72 8.81
CA HIS A 412 10.31 8.57 8.30
C HIS A 412 9.84 8.12 6.90
N TYR A 413 10.76 7.71 6.02
CA TYR A 413 10.40 7.10 4.73
C TYR A 413 9.73 5.74 4.90
N PHE A 414 10.20 4.92 5.85
CA PHE A 414 9.60 3.62 6.15
C PHE A 414 8.21 3.78 6.79
N THR A 415 8.03 4.75 7.70
CA THR A 415 6.72 5.04 8.31
C THR A 415 5.76 5.74 7.34
N MET A 416 6.21 6.65 6.48
CA MET A 416 5.37 7.21 5.41
C MET A 416 4.92 6.11 4.44
N TYR A 417 5.82 5.23 4.00
CA TYR A 417 5.46 4.17 3.07
C TYR A 417 4.50 3.14 3.69
N LEU A 418 4.66 2.83 4.97
CA LEU A 418 3.70 1.99 5.70
C LEU A 418 2.35 2.69 5.86
N ASN A 419 2.32 3.98 6.18
CA ASN A 419 1.06 4.73 6.31
C ASN A 419 0.34 4.86 4.97
N ASP A 420 1.04 5.16 3.87
CA ASP A 420 0.45 5.24 2.52
C ASP A 420 -0.11 3.88 2.08
N VAL A 421 0.60 2.78 2.36
CA VAL A 421 0.10 1.42 2.08
C VAL A 421 -1.10 1.08 2.95
N ILE A 422 -1.10 1.48 4.22
CA ILE A 422 -2.23 1.28 5.14
C ILE A 422 -3.44 2.09 4.68
N ASP A 423 -3.27 3.36 4.28
CA ASP A 423 -4.34 4.22 3.81
C ASP A 423 -4.95 3.68 2.50
N LEU A 424 -4.12 3.22 1.55
CA LEU A 424 -4.59 2.54 0.34
C LEU A 424 -5.37 1.26 0.65
N MET A 425 -4.91 0.45 1.62
CA MET A 425 -5.64 -0.75 2.03
C MET A 425 -6.96 -0.42 2.73
N VAL A 426 -7.01 0.66 3.52
CA VAL A 426 -8.23 1.13 4.20
C VAL A 426 -9.25 1.66 3.19
N ASP A 427 -8.81 2.37 2.16
CA ASP A 427 -9.66 2.88 1.08
C ASP A 427 -10.23 1.72 0.23
N ASP A 428 -9.39 0.77 -0.17
CA ASP A 428 -9.84 -0.44 -0.89
C ASP A 428 -10.87 -1.25 -0.07
N ILE A 429 -10.70 -1.33 1.25
CA ILE A 429 -11.66 -2.00 2.15
C ILE A 429 -12.96 -1.19 2.25
N HIS A 430 -12.90 0.15 2.31
CA HIS A 430 -14.09 0.99 2.33
C HIS A 430 -14.86 0.93 1.00
N ASP A 431 -14.17 0.92 -0.13
CA ASP A 431 -14.77 0.82 -1.45
C ASP A 431 -15.41 -0.55 -1.67
N ASN A 432 -14.72 -1.63 -1.28
CA ASN A 432 -15.29 -2.97 -1.30
C ASN A 432 -16.51 -3.09 -0.38
N LYS A 433 -16.46 -2.51 0.82
CA LYS A 433 -17.60 -2.46 1.74
C LYS A 433 -18.78 -1.71 1.11
N SER A 434 -18.54 -0.54 0.54
CA SER A 434 -19.57 0.28 -0.12
C SER A 434 -20.18 -0.45 -1.32
N ALA A 435 -19.37 -1.16 -2.11
CA ALA A 435 -19.82 -1.97 -3.23
C ALA A 435 -20.68 -3.17 -2.77
N ILE A 436 -20.28 -3.84 -1.68
CA ILE A 436 -21.04 -4.94 -1.08
C ILE A 436 -22.36 -4.43 -0.49
N GLU A 437 -22.36 -3.30 0.23
CA GLU A 437 -23.59 -2.70 0.79
C GLU A 437 -24.57 -2.24 -0.30
N ASN A 438 -24.06 -1.65 -1.39
CA ASN A 438 -24.88 -1.26 -2.55
C ASN A 438 -25.45 -2.46 -3.33
N THR A 439 -24.71 -3.58 -3.38
CA THR A 439 -25.17 -4.82 -4.00
C THR A 439 -26.18 -5.54 -3.12
N ALA A 440 -25.93 -5.58 -1.80
CA ALA A 440 -26.83 -6.15 -0.81
C ALA A 440 -28.14 -5.37 -0.65
N SER A 441 -28.14 -4.06 -0.92
CA SER A 441 -29.37 -3.24 -0.90
C SER A 441 -30.31 -3.49 -2.10
N LYS A 442 -29.87 -4.25 -3.12
CA LYS A 442 -30.69 -4.59 -4.30
C LYS A 442 -31.37 -5.95 -4.21
N ASP A 443 -30.92 -6.85 -3.33
CA ASP A 443 -31.51 -8.18 -3.13
C ASP A 443 -32.18 -8.29 -1.74
N HIS A 444 -33.42 -8.76 -1.71
CA HIS A 444 -34.35 -8.71 -0.57
C HIS A 444 -34.04 -9.66 0.62
N THR A 445 -32.77 -9.90 0.97
CA THR A 445 -32.35 -10.76 2.10
C THR A 445 -31.44 -9.99 3.04
N HIS A 446 -32.02 -9.15 3.91
CA HIS A 446 -31.35 -7.90 4.33
C HIS A 446 -30.80 -7.83 5.76
N ASP A 447 -31.01 -8.80 6.64
CA ASP A 447 -30.66 -8.62 8.08
C ASP A 447 -29.47 -9.46 8.57
N SER A 448 -29.24 -10.66 8.03
CA SER A 448 -28.17 -11.56 8.50
C SER A 448 -26.76 -11.15 8.03
N ILE A 449 -26.65 -10.54 6.85
CA ILE A 449 -25.36 -10.12 6.27
C ILE A 449 -24.86 -8.83 6.94
N LYS A 450 -25.75 -7.88 7.25
CA LYS A 450 -25.41 -6.64 7.98
C LYS A 450 -24.87 -6.91 9.39
N ALA A 451 -25.42 -7.91 10.10
CA ALA A 451 -24.97 -8.27 11.44
C ALA A 451 -23.53 -8.82 11.45
N ASN A 452 -23.22 -9.75 10.53
CA ASN A 452 -21.90 -10.39 10.43
C ASN A 452 -20.79 -9.41 10.00
N LEU A 453 -21.09 -8.48 9.08
CA LEU A 453 -20.13 -7.43 8.67
C LEU A 453 -19.88 -6.39 9.78
N SER A 454 -20.89 -6.07 10.58
CA SER A 454 -20.72 -5.14 11.72
C SER A 454 -19.89 -5.73 12.87
N GLY A 455 -19.91 -7.06 13.04
CA GLY A 455 -19.05 -7.78 13.99
C GLY A 455 -17.59 -7.77 13.54
N ALA A 456 -17.33 -8.15 12.28
CA ALA A 456 -15.98 -8.20 11.72
C ALA A 456 -15.28 -6.83 11.69
N THR A 457 -16.01 -5.73 11.43
CA THR A 457 -15.44 -4.37 11.48
C THR A 457 -15.16 -3.86 12.89
N LYS A 458 -15.86 -4.36 13.92
CA LYS A 458 -15.53 -4.07 15.33
C LYS A 458 -14.31 -4.84 15.79
N ASP A 459 -14.16 -6.08 15.36
CA ASP A 459 -13.01 -6.93 15.71
C ASP A 459 -11.73 -6.45 15.02
N LEU A 460 -11.79 -5.98 13.76
CA LEU A 460 -10.63 -5.33 13.12
C LEU A 460 -10.22 -4.01 13.80
N LYS A 461 -11.19 -3.20 14.25
CA LYS A 461 -10.88 -2.00 15.04
C LYS A 461 -10.18 -2.36 16.36
N PHE A 462 -10.61 -3.43 17.03
CA PHE A 462 -10.02 -3.86 18.29
C PHE A 462 -8.55 -4.26 18.14
N VAL A 463 -8.20 -4.98 17.05
CA VAL A 463 -6.82 -5.40 16.76
C VAL A 463 -5.90 -4.22 16.42
N ILE A 464 -6.41 -3.15 15.81
CA ILE A 464 -5.61 -1.97 15.46
C ILE A 464 -5.39 -1.03 16.66
N THR A 465 -6.29 -1.02 17.66
CA THR A 465 -6.11 -0.19 18.88
C THR A 465 -5.20 -0.80 19.96
N SER A 466 -4.93 -2.10 19.93
CA SER A 466 -3.96 -2.72 20.85
C SER A 466 -2.52 -2.49 20.36
N LYS A 467 -1.99 -1.33 20.72
CA LYS A 467 -0.59 -0.92 20.72
C LYS A 467 0.43 -2.06 20.65
N ALA A 468 1.27 -1.97 19.62
CA ALA A 468 2.66 -2.38 19.67
C ALA A 468 3.39 -1.62 20.80
N THR A 469 3.56 -2.25 21.96
CA THR A 469 4.68 -1.95 22.86
C THR A 469 5.84 -2.86 22.49
N TYR A 470 6.69 -2.42 21.56
CA TYR A 470 7.92 -3.10 21.21
C TYR A 470 9.06 -2.58 22.11
N THR A 471 9.09 -3.07 23.34
CA THR A 471 10.25 -2.92 24.24
C THR A 471 11.22 -4.07 24.01
N GLY A 472 12.41 -3.77 23.48
CA GLY A 472 13.57 -4.66 23.53
C GLY A 472 14.02 -5.23 22.19
N MET A 473 14.79 -4.46 21.43
CA MET A 473 15.66 -5.00 20.39
C MET A 473 17.11 -4.98 20.90
N THR A 474 17.61 -6.13 21.36
CA THR A 474 19.05 -6.40 21.46
C THR A 474 19.54 -7.07 20.18
N LYS A 475 20.64 -6.53 19.67
CA LYS A 475 21.34 -6.88 18.44
C LYS A 475 21.87 -8.33 18.50
N GLY A 476 21.42 -9.20 17.58
CA GLY A 476 21.89 -10.58 17.44
C GLY A 476 21.50 -11.21 16.09
N PRO A 477 22.23 -12.21 15.57
CA PRO A 477 22.28 -12.52 14.15
C PRO A 477 21.05 -13.31 13.65
N SER A 478 20.41 -12.73 12.65
CA SER A 478 19.59 -13.28 11.57
C SER A 478 19.26 -14.78 11.59
N THR A 479 18.10 -15.16 12.12
CA THR A 479 17.23 -16.19 11.48
C THR A 479 15.79 -16.00 11.97
N LEU A 480 14.88 -15.60 11.08
CA LEU A 480 13.44 -15.49 11.36
C LEU A 480 12.75 -16.74 10.80
N TYR A 481 12.11 -17.53 11.66
CA TYR A 481 11.18 -18.59 11.24
C TYR A 481 9.76 -18.02 11.23
N PHE A 482 9.05 -18.18 10.12
CA PHE A 482 7.61 -17.94 10.06
C PHE A 482 6.89 -19.18 10.56
N VAL A 483 6.17 -19.06 11.67
CA VAL A 483 5.13 -20.02 12.07
C VAL A 483 3.82 -19.48 11.52
N GLN A 484 3.18 -20.28 10.68
CA GLN A 484 1.85 -20.04 10.13
C GLN A 484 0.84 -20.64 11.12
N GLU A 485 -0.01 -19.82 11.74
CA GLU A 485 -1.26 -20.26 12.37
C GLU A 485 -2.40 -20.24 11.35
#